data_AF-A0A949JNB2-F1
#
_entry.id   AF-A0A949JNB2-F1
#
_cell.length_a   1.000
_cell.length_b   1.000
_cell.length_c   1.000
_cell.angle_alpha   90.00
_cell.angle_beta   90.00
_cell.angle_gamma   90.00
#
_symmetry.space_group_name_H-M   'P 1'
#
loop_
_entity.id
_entity.type
_entity.pdbx_description
1 polymer ?
#
loop_
_entity_poly.entity_id
_entity_poly.type
_entity_poly.pdbx_seq_one_letter_code
_entity_poly.pdbx_strand_id
1 'polypeptide(L)'
;MKRPRRRKRRLIDAEFQSRMILRSVGIIVLSTVLFSIGFLAFYWASYMSGDNLFKEFIVVYKQIETVDDVEISGRSVQQRSYTVEAQPETSRWRLILPPLLFNNLLIAAVLSVFAVWYSHRISGPVYRITADVRAAVRGQRGVRIQLRQRDELRDLAAQINRLLEELDAFEGDDH
;
A
#
# COMPACT_ATOMS: atom_id res chain seq x y z
N MET A 1 3.93 -13.25 46.71
CA MET A 1 2.95 -13.51 45.63
C MET A 1 3.64 -13.43 44.26
N LYS A 2 3.87 -14.57 43.58
CA LYS A 2 4.44 -14.60 42.22
C LYS A 2 3.30 -14.50 41.20
N ARG A 3 3.28 -13.42 40.40
CA ARG A 3 2.32 -13.24 39.29
C ARG A 3 2.48 -14.39 38.28
N PRO A 4 1.40 -15.03 37.79
CA PRO A 4 1.53 -16.07 36.79
C PRO A 4 2.01 -15.46 35.47
N ARG A 5 3.18 -15.92 35.00
CA ARG A 5 3.71 -15.58 33.68
C ARG A 5 2.75 -16.12 32.61
N ARG A 6 1.99 -15.22 31.97
CA ARG A 6 1.19 -15.53 30.77
C ARG A 6 2.13 -16.07 29.69
N ARG A 7 2.06 -17.36 29.39
CA ARG A 7 2.71 -17.97 28.23
C ARG A 7 2.15 -17.33 26.96
N LYS A 8 2.93 -16.49 26.30
CA LYS A 8 2.67 -16.06 24.91
C LYS A 8 2.91 -17.25 23.99
N ARG A 9 1.91 -18.11 23.85
CA ARG A 9 1.88 -19.13 22.79
C ARG A 9 1.01 -18.56 21.67
N ARG A 10 1.63 -17.90 20.69
CA ARG A 10 0.98 -17.48 19.45
C ARG A 10 1.95 -17.74 18.31
N LEU A 11 1.39 -18.23 17.20
CA LEU A 11 2.03 -18.76 15.99
C LEU A 11 2.11 -20.30 16.03
N ILE A 12 0.98 -20.95 15.69
CA ILE A 12 0.93 -22.38 15.36
C ILE A 12 0.57 -22.60 13.89
N ASP A 13 0.25 -21.54 13.12
CA ASP A 13 -0.01 -21.73 11.68
C ASP A 13 0.68 -20.69 10.81
N ALA A 14 1.95 -20.97 10.49
CA ALA A 14 2.77 -20.15 9.62
C ALA A 14 2.35 -20.25 8.15
N GLU A 15 1.70 -21.35 7.74
CA GLU A 15 1.42 -21.63 6.32
C GLU A 15 0.23 -20.86 5.76
N PHE A 16 -0.85 -20.70 6.53
CA PHE A 16 -1.97 -19.86 6.09
C PHE A 16 -1.57 -18.39 6.04
N GLN A 17 -0.91 -17.92 7.11
CA GLN A 17 -0.48 -16.53 7.23
C GLN A 17 0.55 -16.16 6.14
N SER A 18 1.56 -17.01 5.89
CA SER A 18 2.58 -16.72 4.86
C SER A 18 1.98 -16.70 3.45
N ARG A 19 1.08 -17.63 3.13
CA ARG A 19 0.39 -17.64 1.83
C ARG A 19 -0.45 -16.40 1.62
N MET A 20 -1.19 -15.95 2.64
CA MET A 20 -2.00 -14.73 2.56
C MET A 20 -1.11 -13.48 2.40
N ILE A 21 -0.07 -13.35 3.23
CA ILE A 21 0.88 -12.22 3.15
C ILE A 21 1.55 -12.19 1.78
N LEU A 22 2.07 -13.31 1.28
CA LEU A 22 2.77 -13.38 0.00
C LEU A 22 1.85 -12.96 -1.16
N ARG A 23 0.60 -13.40 -1.15
CA ARG A 23 -0.40 -13.00 -2.16
C ARG A 23 -0.71 -11.51 -2.08
N SER A 24 -0.99 -10.99 -0.90
CA SER A 24 -1.32 -9.57 -0.73
C SER A 24 -0.16 -8.64 -1.08
N VAL A 25 1.06 -8.95 -0.61
CA VAL A 25 2.26 -8.18 -0.95
C VAL A 25 2.57 -8.30 -2.44
N GLY A 26 2.44 -9.49 -3.03
CA GLY A 26 2.60 -9.70 -4.46
C GLY A 26 1.64 -8.86 -5.31
N ILE A 27 0.37 -8.76 -4.91
CA ILE A 27 -0.62 -7.88 -5.56
C ILE A 27 -0.21 -6.42 -5.44
N ILE A 28 0.22 -5.96 -4.26
CA ILE A 28 0.67 -4.58 -4.07
C ILE A 28 1.85 -4.26 -4.99
N VAL A 29 2.86 -5.12 -5.02
CA VAL A 29 4.03 -4.94 -5.91
C VAL A 29 3.57 -4.91 -7.37
N LEU A 30 2.73 -5.85 -7.80
CA LEU A 30 2.19 -5.86 -9.16
C LEU A 30 1.43 -4.58 -9.49
N SER A 31 0.58 -4.08 -8.59
CA SER A 31 -0.16 -2.83 -8.76
C SER A 31 0.78 -1.63 -8.92
N THR A 32 1.86 -1.55 -8.14
CA THR A 32 2.84 -0.46 -8.26
C THR A 32 3.64 -0.50 -9.56
N VAL A 33 3.93 -1.70 -10.07
CA VAL A 33 4.56 -1.91 -11.37
C VAL A 33 3.60 -1.51 -12.49
N LEU A 34 2.35 -1.96 -12.43
CA LEU A 34 1.31 -1.59 -13.41
C LEU A 34 1.07 -0.09 -13.45
N PHE A 35 1.03 0.57 -12.29
CA PHE A 35 0.94 2.03 -12.21
C PHE A 35 2.12 2.71 -12.90
N SER A 36 3.35 2.21 -12.67
CA SER A 36 4.56 2.74 -13.30
C SER A 36 4.55 2.56 -14.82
N ILE A 37 4.10 1.40 -15.31
CA ILE A 37 3.92 1.12 -16.74
C ILE A 37 2.83 2.04 -17.33
N GLY A 38 1.70 2.21 -16.64
CA GLY A 38 0.63 3.11 -17.05
C GLY A 38 1.09 4.57 -17.13
N PHE A 39 1.91 5.02 -16.18
CA PHE A 39 2.52 6.34 -16.21
C PHE A 39 3.44 6.53 -17.41
N LEU A 40 4.28 5.53 -17.73
CA LEU A 40 5.14 5.55 -18.91
C LEU A 40 4.33 5.55 -20.22
N ALA A 41 3.28 4.73 -20.29
CA ALA A 41 2.39 4.68 -21.45
C ALA A 41 1.64 6.01 -21.65
N PHE A 42 1.16 6.61 -20.57
CA PHE A 42 0.54 7.94 -20.58
C PHE A 42 1.53 9.00 -21.06
N TYR A 43 2.76 8.98 -20.55
CA TYR A 43 3.81 9.90 -21.00
C TYR A 43 4.10 9.74 -22.50
N TRP A 44 4.26 8.50 -22.97
CA TRP A 44 4.53 8.22 -24.38
C TRP A 44 3.36 8.65 -25.28
N ALA A 45 2.12 8.40 -24.86
CA ALA A 45 0.93 8.85 -25.58
C ALA A 45 0.84 10.38 -25.63
N SER A 46 1.09 11.06 -24.50
CA SER A 46 1.14 12.52 -24.44
C SER A 46 2.21 13.12 -25.36
N TYR A 47 3.36 12.46 -25.49
CA TYR A 47 4.41 12.86 -26.43
C TYR A 47 3.95 12.69 -27.90
N MET A 48 3.32 11.56 -28.23
CA MET A 48 2.82 11.27 -29.59
C MET A 48 1.68 12.21 -30.01
N SER A 49 0.82 12.61 -29.07
CA SER A 49 -0.28 13.54 -29.31
C SER A 49 0.18 14.98 -29.61
N GLY A 50 1.49 15.27 -29.55
CA GLY A 50 2.05 16.60 -29.83
C GLY A 50 1.65 17.66 -28.80
N ASP A 51 1.11 17.23 -27.65
CA ASP A 51 0.58 18.12 -26.64
C ASP A 51 1.71 18.67 -25.77
N ASN A 52 1.76 20.00 -25.62
CA ASN A 52 2.89 20.71 -25.01
C ASN A 52 2.98 20.55 -23.48
N LEU A 53 2.14 19.72 -22.85
CA LEU A 53 2.07 19.55 -21.39
C LEU A 53 3.42 19.17 -20.77
N PHE A 54 4.31 18.52 -21.52
CA PHE A 54 5.61 18.07 -21.01
C PHE A 54 6.80 18.39 -21.94
N LYS A 55 6.78 19.51 -22.69
CA LYS A 55 7.96 19.93 -23.51
C LYS A 55 9.25 19.86 -22.70
N GLU A 56 10.22 19.03 -23.03
CA GLU A 56 11.42 18.66 -22.25
C GLU A 56 12.19 19.80 -21.51
N PHE A 57 12.02 21.07 -21.87
CA PHE A 57 12.64 22.24 -21.26
C PHE A 57 11.61 23.11 -20.52
N ILE A 58 11.73 23.26 -19.20
CA ILE A 58 11.13 24.44 -18.56
C ILE A 58 12.10 25.56 -18.90
N VAL A 59 11.73 26.50 -19.77
CA VAL A 59 12.54 27.71 -19.92
C VAL A 59 12.32 28.52 -18.66
N VAL A 60 13.18 28.31 -17.65
CA VAL A 60 13.21 29.14 -16.46
C VAL A 60 13.87 30.45 -16.88
N TYR A 61 13.07 31.43 -17.28
CA TYR A 61 13.54 32.77 -17.59
C TYR A 61 14.01 33.43 -16.28
N LYS A 62 15.31 33.33 -15.98
CA LYS A 62 15.92 34.13 -14.91
C LYS A 62 16.24 35.51 -15.50
N GLN A 63 15.46 36.51 -15.12
CA GLN A 63 15.73 37.90 -15.50
C GLN A 63 16.85 38.43 -14.60
N ILE A 64 18.01 38.73 -15.18
CA ILE A 64 19.12 39.39 -14.48
C ILE A 64 19.11 40.85 -14.94
N GLU A 65 19.02 41.78 -13.98
CA GLU A 65 19.11 43.22 -14.23
C GLU A 65 20.59 43.60 -14.28
N THR A 66 21.07 44.01 -15.45
CA THR A 66 22.43 44.52 -15.63
C THR A 66 22.32 46.04 -15.77
N VAL A 67 22.95 46.78 -14.86
CA VAL A 67 22.98 48.24 -14.88
C VAL A 67 24.25 48.67 -15.61
N ASP A 68 24.11 49.06 -16.86
CA ASP A 68 25.22 49.56 -17.67
C ASP A 68 25.21 51.09 -17.67
N ASP A 69 26.33 51.74 -17.33
CA ASP A 69 26.49 53.18 -17.52
C ASP A 69 26.78 53.45 -18.99
N VAL A 70 25.78 53.92 -19.73
CA VAL A 70 25.90 54.22 -21.17
C VAL A 70 25.96 55.73 -21.35
N GLU A 71 27.05 56.23 -21.94
CA GLU A 71 27.26 57.65 -22.17
C GLU A 71 26.61 58.07 -23.50
N ILE A 72 25.51 58.81 -23.42
CA ILE A 72 24.79 59.31 -24.60
C ILE A 72 24.88 60.83 -24.61
N SER A 73 25.54 61.39 -25.62
CA SER A 73 25.72 62.84 -25.80
C SER A 73 26.41 63.55 -24.61
N GLY A 74 27.47 62.95 -24.07
CA GLY A 74 28.30 63.55 -23.01
C GLY A 74 27.65 63.59 -21.62
N ARG A 75 26.61 62.79 -21.39
CA ARG A 75 26.01 62.53 -20.07
C ARG A 75 25.95 61.02 -19.84
N SER A 76 26.41 60.57 -18.67
CA SER A 76 26.30 59.18 -18.23
C SER A 76 24.84 58.87 -17.85
N VAL A 77 24.20 57.97 -18.59
CA VAL A 77 22.85 57.52 -18.31
C VAL A 77 22.91 56.04 -17.92
N GLN A 78 22.49 55.72 -16.70
CA GLN A 78 22.36 54.33 -16.26
C GLN A 78 21.23 53.64 -17.03
N GLN A 79 21.60 52.77 -17.96
CA GLN A 79 20.67 51.97 -18.74
C GLN A 79 20.57 50.59 -18.11
N ARG A 80 19.41 50.29 -17.53
CA ARG A 80 19.06 48.97 -17.02
C ARG A 80 18.68 48.08 -18.19
N SER A 81 19.53 47.12 -18.54
CA SER A 81 19.25 46.10 -19.53
C SER A 81 18.78 44.81 -18.85
N TYR A 82 17.78 44.15 -19.43
CA TYR A 82 17.27 42.87 -18.93
C TYR A 82 17.69 41.78 -19.90
N THR A 83 18.73 41.02 -19.56
CA THR A 83 19.15 39.87 -20.37
C THR A 83 18.47 38.62 -19.83
N VAL A 84 17.89 37.85 -20.74
CA VAL A 84 17.24 36.57 -20.45
C VAL A 84 18.23 35.48 -20.79
N GLU A 85 18.94 34.98 -19.78
CA GLU A 85 19.89 33.88 -19.95
C GLU A 85 19.15 32.54 -19.78
N ALA A 86 19.09 31.75 -20.85
CA ALA A 86 18.52 30.41 -20.79
C ALA A 86 19.44 29.50 -19.96
N GLN A 87 18.99 29.13 -18.77
CA GLN A 87 19.71 28.18 -17.91
C GLN A 87 19.83 26.79 -18.58
N PRO A 88 20.90 26.02 -18.29
CA PRO A 88 21.15 24.73 -18.92
C PRO A 88 19.97 23.78 -18.76
N GLU A 89 19.70 23.03 -19.82
CA GLU A 89 18.61 22.07 -19.95
C GLU A 89 18.68 20.97 -18.88
N THR A 90 18.05 21.18 -17.72
CA THR A 90 17.92 20.12 -16.73
C THR A 90 16.82 19.17 -17.18
N SER A 91 17.17 17.91 -17.46
CA SER A 91 16.22 16.87 -17.84
C SER A 91 15.09 16.79 -16.81
N ARG A 92 13.85 17.17 -17.19
CA ARG A 92 12.67 17.20 -16.31
C ARG A 92 12.44 15.89 -15.56
N TRP A 93 12.83 14.78 -16.18
CA TRP A 93 12.86 13.46 -15.57
C TRP A 93 13.60 13.42 -14.25
N ARG A 94 14.77 14.08 -14.12
CA ARG A 94 15.52 14.12 -12.85
C ARG A 94 14.77 14.83 -11.74
N LEU A 95 13.85 15.73 -12.06
CA LEU A 95 13.02 16.44 -11.08
C LEU A 95 11.80 15.62 -10.67
N ILE A 96 11.16 14.91 -11.61
CA ILE A 96 9.89 14.21 -11.39
C ILE A 96 10.10 12.75 -10.93
N LEU A 97 11.12 12.06 -11.42
CA LEU A 97 11.35 10.64 -11.08
C LEU A 97 11.55 10.43 -9.57
N PRO A 98 12.44 11.16 -8.87
CA PRO A 98 12.73 10.84 -7.48
C PRO A 98 11.51 10.98 -6.55
N PRO A 99 10.72 12.09 -6.62
CA PRO A 99 9.49 12.19 -5.84
C PRO A 99 8.45 11.13 -6.19
N LEU A 100 8.31 10.79 -7.48
CA LEU A 100 7.33 9.80 -7.93
C LEU A 100 7.70 8.38 -7.46
N LEU A 101 8.97 7.99 -7.60
CA LEU A 101 9.49 6.72 -7.10
C LEU A 101 9.40 6.63 -5.57
N PHE A 102 9.77 7.71 -4.87
CA PHE A 102 9.64 7.78 -3.42
C PHE A 102 8.19 7.64 -2.97
N ASN A 103 7.26 8.36 -3.61
CA ASN A 103 5.83 8.24 -3.32
C ASN A 103 5.30 6.83 -3.58
N ASN A 104 5.68 6.23 -4.71
CA ASN A 104 5.25 4.86 -5.04
C ASN A 104 5.78 3.85 -4.01
N LEU A 105 7.06 3.94 -3.66
CA LEU A 105 7.67 3.09 -2.64
C LEU A 105 7.03 3.29 -1.25
N LEU A 106 6.72 4.54 -0.89
CA LEU A 106 6.05 4.86 0.36
C LEU A 106 4.66 4.23 0.43
N ILE A 107 3.86 4.37 -0.63
CA ILE A 107 2.53 3.74 -0.73
C ILE A 107 2.66 2.21 -0.64
N ALA A 108 3.61 1.62 -1.38
CA ALA A 108 3.86 0.18 -1.34
C ALA A 108 4.20 -0.30 0.08
N ALA A 109 5.05 0.44 0.78
CA ALA A 109 5.48 0.11 2.14
C ALA A 109 4.31 0.19 3.14
N VAL A 110 3.55 1.29 3.09
CA VAL A 110 2.37 1.49 3.97
C VAL A 110 1.34 0.39 3.74
N LEU A 111 0.99 0.11 2.49
CA LEU A 111 0.03 -0.95 2.16
C LEU A 111 0.54 -2.33 2.57
N SER A 112 1.84 -2.59 2.41
CA SER A 112 2.44 -3.87 2.80
C SER A 112 2.39 -4.07 4.32
N VAL A 113 2.71 -3.04 5.11
CA VAL A 113 2.58 -3.06 6.58
C VAL A 113 1.13 -3.33 6.97
N PHE A 114 0.18 -2.64 6.35
CA PHE A 114 -1.25 -2.84 6.60
C PHE A 114 -1.69 -4.27 6.24
N ALA A 115 -1.29 -4.79 5.08
CA ALA A 115 -1.63 -6.13 4.62
C ALA A 115 -1.10 -7.22 5.59
N VAL A 116 0.15 -7.07 6.06
CA VAL A 116 0.74 -7.98 7.05
C VAL A 116 -0.03 -7.94 8.37
N TRP A 117 -0.33 -6.74 8.86
CA TRP A 117 -1.09 -6.56 10.10
C TRP A 117 -2.50 -7.18 10.01
N TYR A 118 -3.21 -6.90 8.92
CA TYR A 118 -4.56 -7.41 8.68
C TYR A 118 -4.57 -8.93 8.50
N SER A 119 -3.58 -9.48 7.77
CA SER A 119 -3.42 -10.94 7.62
C SER A 119 -3.21 -11.64 8.97
N HIS A 120 -2.41 -11.05 9.86
CA HIS A 120 -2.23 -11.62 11.19
C HIS A 120 -3.52 -11.60 12.02
N ARG A 121 -4.33 -10.54 11.87
CA ARG A 121 -5.62 -10.41 12.56
C ARG A 121 -6.62 -11.48 12.12
N ILE A 122 -6.64 -11.85 10.84
CA ILE A 122 -7.56 -12.86 10.28
C ILE A 122 -7.07 -14.29 10.52
N SER A 123 -5.77 -14.55 10.42
CA SER A 123 -5.23 -15.92 10.48
C SER A 123 -5.55 -16.63 11.80
N GLY A 124 -5.61 -15.90 12.91
CA GLY A 124 -5.95 -16.44 14.23
C GLY A 124 -7.36 -17.05 14.34
N PRO A 125 -8.43 -16.28 14.08
CA PRO A 125 -9.80 -16.81 14.12
C PRO A 125 -10.06 -17.87 13.04
N VAL A 126 -9.50 -17.73 11.84
CA VAL A 126 -9.62 -18.76 10.79
C VAL A 126 -9.06 -20.09 11.26
N TYR A 127 -7.85 -20.10 11.81
CA TYR A 127 -7.21 -21.31 12.34
C TYR A 127 -8.08 -22.00 13.40
N ARG A 128 -8.64 -21.22 14.34
CA ARG A 128 -9.52 -21.76 15.38
C ARG A 128 -10.77 -22.41 14.79
N ILE A 129 -11.46 -21.72 13.88
CA ILE A 129 -12.62 -22.28 13.19
C ILE A 129 -12.25 -23.59 12.51
N THR A 130 -11.16 -23.62 11.73
CA THR A 130 -10.72 -24.83 11.02
C THR A 130 -10.39 -25.98 11.97
N ALA A 131 -9.71 -25.70 13.08
CA ALA A 131 -9.33 -26.70 14.06
C ALA A 131 -10.57 -27.31 14.76
N ASP A 132 -11.51 -26.47 15.17
CA ASP A 132 -12.73 -26.88 15.87
C ASP A 132 -13.68 -27.64 14.92
N VAL A 133 -13.87 -27.15 13.69
CA VAL A 133 -14.65 -27.87 12.66
C VAL A 133 -14.02 -29.23 12.37
N ARG A 134 -12.69 -29.33 12.28
CA ARG A 134 -12.00 -30.63 12.09
C ARG A 134 -12.15 -31.55 13.31
N ALA A 135 -12.34 -31.02 14.51
CA ALA A 135 -12.66 -31.82 15.68
C ALA A 135 -14.08 -32.40 15.57
N ALA A 136 -15.07 -31.58 15.22
CA ALA A 136 -16.45 -32.01 15.00
C ALA A 136 -16.57 -33.06 13.88
N VAL A 137 -15.90 -32.84 12.74
CA VAL A 137 -15.87 -33.82 11.61
C VAL A 137 -15.26 -35.17 12.03
N ARG A 138 -14.44 -35.21 13.08
CA ARG A 138 -13.89 -36.47 13.62
C ARG A 138 -14.81 -37.14 14.67
N GLY A 139 -16.05 -36.68 14.80
CA GLY A 139 -17.04 -37.23 15.72
C GLY A 139 -16.87 -36.74 17.17
N GLN A 140 -16.13 -35.65 17.41
CA GLN A 140 -16.10 -35.04 18.74
C GLN A 140 -17.39 -34.24 18.95
N ARG A 141 -18.17 -34.63 19.96
CA ARG A 141 -19.43 -33.97 20.34
C ARG A 141 -19.22 -32.74 21.20
N GLY A 142 -20.17 -31.80 21.18
CA GLY A 142 -20.17 -30.61 22.03
C GLY A 142 -19.08 -29.59 21.69
N VAL A 143 -18.54 -29.66 20.46
CA VAL A 143 -17.52 -28.70 20.00
C VAL A 143 -18.16 -27.33 19.84
N ARG A 144 -17.59 -26.31 20.52
CA ARG A 144 -18.05 -24.92 20.43
C ARG A 144 -16.91 -23.99 20.05
N ILE A 145 -17.06 -23.33 18.91
CA ILE A 145 -16.13 -22.34 18.38
C ILE A 145 -16.27 -21.03 19.15
N GLN A 146 -15.22 -20.62 19.86
CA GLN A 146 -15.20 -19.35 20.59
C GLN A 146 -14.11 -18.41 20.07
N LEU A 147 -14.54 -17.32 19.44
CA LEU A 147 -13.68 -16.23 18.97
C LEU A 147 -13.65 -15.05 19.94
N ARG A 148 -12.62 -14.22 19.85
CA ARG A 148 -12.49 -13.02 20.71
C ARG A 148 -13.46 -11.95 20.26
N GLN A 149 -13.85 -11.07 21.18
CA GLN A 149 -14.84 -10.02 20.92
C GLN A 149 -14.50 -9.09 19.74
N ARG A 150 -13.21 -8.89 19.46
CA ARG A 150 -12.67 -8.02 18.39
C ARG A 150 -12.28 -8.78 17.10
N ASP A 151 -12.50 -10.09 17.07
CA ASP A 151 -12.26 -10.89 15.86
C ASP A 151 -13.41 -10.65 14.88
N GLU A 152 -13.10 -10.60 13.57
CA GLU A 152 -14.08 -10.21 12.55
C GLU A 152 -15.01 -11.35 12.12
N LEU A 153 -14.63 -12.61 12.39
CA LEU A 153 -15.35 -13.81 11.96
C LEU A 153 -16.37 -14.33 12.99
N ARG A 154 -16.81 -13.48 13.93
CA ARG A 154 -17.70 -13.88 15.03
C ARG A 154 -19.05 -14.40 14.55
N ASP A 155 -19.64 -13.73 13.56
CA ASP A 155 -20.95 -14.11 13.03
C ASP A 155 -20.88 -15.46 12.31
N LEU A 156 -19.79 -15.72 11.60
CA LEU A 156 -19.50 -17.03 11.01
C LEU A 156 -19.35 -18.10 12.11
N ALA A 157 -18.57 -17.83 13.15
CA ALA A 157 -18.42 -18.78 14.26
C ALA A 157 -19.75 -19.07 14.96
N ALA A 158 -20.62 -18.06 15.11
CA ALA A 158 -21.95 -18.24 15.70
C ALA A 158 -22.85 -19.11 14.82
N GLN A 159 -22.83 -18.91 13.50
CA GLN A 159 -23.59 -19.75 12.56
C GLN A 159 -23.09 -21.20 12.56
N ILE A 160 -21.76 -21.42 12.57
CA ILE A 160 -21.21 -22.77 12.64
C ILE A 160 -21.57 -23.43 13.98
N ASN A 161 -21.55 -22.71 15.10
CA ASN A 161 -21.99 -23.27 16.38
C ASN A 161 -23.44 -23.73 16.37
N ARG A 162 -24.35 -22.97 15.72
CA ARG A 162 -25.76 -23.40 15.57
C ARG A 162 -25.87 -24.68 14.76
N LEU A 163 -25.14 -24.76 13.65
CA LEU A 163 -25.07 -25.98 12.84
C LEU A 163 -24.58 -27.18 13.66
N LEU A 164 -23.50 -27.00 14.43
CA LEU A 164 -22.97 -28.07 15.28
C LEU A 164 -23.96 -28.49 16.37
N GLU A 165 -24.69 -27.55 16.95
CA GLU A 165 -25.71 -27.82 17.98
C GLU A 165 -26.91 -28.57 17.39
N GLU A 166 -27.36 -28.23 16.18
CA GLU A 166 -28.40 -28.98 15.47
C GLU A 166 -27.93 -30.40 15.14
N LEU A 167 -26.71 -30.56 14.63
CA LEU A 167 -26.14 -31.89 14.33
C LEU A 167 -26.01 -32.77 15.58
N ASP A 168 -25.52 -32.21 16.69
CA ASP A 168 -25.43 -32.93 17.96
C ASP A 168 -26.83 -33.32 18.50
N ALA A 169 -27.86 -32.51 18.24
CA ALA A 169 -29.25 -32.81 18.61
C ALA A 169 -29.84 -33.93 17.75
N PHE A 170 -29.65 -33.90 16.43
CA PHE A 170 -30.13 -34.96 15.52
C PHE A 170 -29.53 -36.33 15.86
N GLU A 171 -28.22 -36.41 16.09
CA GLU A 171 -27.58 -37.68 16.50
C GLU A 171 -27.92 -38.12 17.93
N GLY A 172 -28.48 -37.22 18.75
CA GLY A 172 -28.93 -37.51 20.11
C GLY A 172 -30.29 -38.21 20.17
N ASP A 173 -31.13 -38.01 19.15
CA ASP A 173 -32.49 -38.60 19.05
C ASP A 173 -32.50 -40.01 18.41
N ASP A 174 -31.41 -40.41 17.73
CA ASP A 174 -31.26 -41.72 17.07
C ASP A 174 -30.72 -42.86 18.00
N HIS A 175 -30.66 -42.63 19.31
CA HIS A 175 -30.22 -43.60 20.34
C HIS A 175 -31.23 -43.74 21.48
#